data_AF-A0A6L8XWD6-F1
#
_entry.id   AF-A0A6L8XWD6-F1
#
_cell.length_a   1.000
_cell.length_b   1.000
_cell.length_c   1.000
_cell.angle_alpha   90.00
_cell.angle_beta   90.00
_cell.angle_gamma   90.00
#
_symmetry.space_group_name_H-M   'P 1'
#
loop_
_entity.id
_entity.type
_entity.pdbx_description
1 polymer ?
#
loop_
_entity_poly.entity_id
_entity_poly.type
_entity_poly.pdbx_seq_one_letter_code
_entity_poly.pdbx_strand_id
1 'polypeptide(L)'
;MSLPEESVAANTLPEVTTIPTGKKLIFTDPDTNEGGIITLENLSKQILQNLTSQTFALDQGNLTLLQALNQLNSKRFKANSYIIYSDGSTKTVSVKW
;
A
#
# COMPACT_ATOMS: atom_id res chain seq x y z
N MET A 1 -12.46 48.99 10.61
CA MET A 1 -12.57 48.19 9.37
C MET A 1 -13.17 46.86 9.79
N SER A 2 -14.38 46.50 9.35
CA SER A 2 -14.93 45.18 9.74
C SER A 2 -14.17 44.11 8.97
N LEU A 3 -13.83 43.02 9.65
CA LEU A 3 -13.38 41.82 8.97
C LEU A 3 -14.54 41.33 8.09
N PRO A 4 -14.29 40.85 6.86
CA PRO A 4 -15.31 40.11 6.13
C PRO A 4 -15.62 38.84 6.91
N GLU A 5 -16.88 38.67 7.33
CA GLU A 5 -17.32 37.38 7.83
C GLU A 5 -17.52 36.43 6.65
N GLU A 6 -16.49 35.65 6.38
CA GLU A 6 -16.59 34.51 5.45
C GLU A 6 -16.27 33.25 6.26
N SER A 7 -16.98 33.06 7.39
CA SER A 7 -16.98 31.76 8.06
C SER A 7 -17.94 30.84 7.29
N VAL A 8 -17.40 29.79 6.67
CA VAL A 8 -18.20 28.77 5.99
C VAL A 8 -18.46 27.64 6.97
N ALA A 9 -19.74 27.34 7.20
CA ALA A 9 -20.12 26.19 8.02
C ALA A 9 -19.67 24.90 7.32
N ALA A 10 -18.78 24.12 7.95
CA ALA A 10 -18.19 22.95 7.31
C ALA A 10 -19.23 21.89 6.88
N ASN A 11 -20.36 21.80 7.58
CA ASN A 11 -21.47 20.91 7.30
C ASN A 11 -22.32 21.31 6.08
N THR A 12 -22.08 22.48 5.48
CA THR A 12 -22.77 22.93 4.25
C THR A 12 -21.91 22.74 2.99
N LEU A 13 -20.70 22.20 3.15
CA LEU A 13 -19.82 21.88 2.03
C LEU A 13 -20.40 20.72 1.20
N PRO A 14 -20.28 20.76 -0.14
CA PRO A 14 -20.72 19.66 -0.99
C PRO A 14 -19.86 18.41 -0.72
N GLU A 15 -20.51 17.24 -0.75
CA GLU A 15 -19.80 15.97 -0.70
C GLU A 15 -18.96 15.78 -1.97
N VAL A 16 -17.68 15.46 -1.78
CA VAL A 16 -16.74 15.16 -2.87
C VAL A 16 -16.13 13.78 -2.65
N THR A 17 -16.04 12.98 -3.71
CA THR A 17 -15.47 11.62 -3.64
C THR A 17 -13.95 11.59 -3.82
N THR A 18 -13.37 12.70 -4.26
CA THR A 18 -11.92 12.85 -4.48
C THR A 18 -11.47 14.26 -4.09
N ILE A 19 -10.25 14.38 -3.60
CA ILE A 19 -9.63 15.68 -3.32
C ILE A 19 -9.33 16.38 -4.65
N PRO A 20 -9.88 17.57 -4.92
CA PRO A 20 -9.64 18.25 -6.19
C PRO A 20 -8.16 18.61 -6.40
N THR A 21 -7.71 18.62 -7.65
CA THR A 21 -6.32 18.94 -8.01
C THR A 21 -5.88 20.28 -7.41
N GLY A 22 -4.70 20.32 -6.81
CA GLY A 22 -4.14 21.51 -6.17
C GLY A 22 -4.75 21.86 -4.81
N LYS A 23 -5.72 21.09 -4.30
CA LYS A 23 -6.27 21.26 -2.96
C LYS A 23 -5.50 20.44 -1.92
N LYS A 24 -5.71 20.78 -0.65
CA LYS A 24 -5.10 20.14 0.52
C LYS A 24 -6.19 19.70 1.48
N LEU A 25 -5.89 18.67 2.28
CA LEU A 25 -6.68 18.29 3.44
C LEU A 25 -6.19 19.06 4.65
N ILE A 26 -7.13 19.48 5.49
CA ILE A 26 -6.87 20.05 6.80
C ILE A 26 -7.20 18.96 7.83
N PHE A 27 -6.34 18.78 8.82
CA PHE A 27 -6.64 17.99 10.00
C PHE A 27 -6.45 18.87 11.23
N THR A 28 -7.30 18.66 12.22
CA THR A 28 -7.26 19.36 13.50
C THR A 28 -7.41 18.34 14.59
N ASP A 29 -6.58 18.45 15.61
CA ASP A 29 -6.74 17.75 16.86
C ASP A 29 -7.96 18.34 17.60
N PRO A 30 -8.94 17.50 17.98
CA PRO A 30 -10.19 17.99 18.56
C PRO A 30 -10.03 18.59 19.96
N ASP A 31 -8.97 18.21 20.70
CA ASP A 31 -8.77 18.61 22.08
C ASP A 31 -7.92 19.89 22.18
N THR A 32 -6.91 20.01 21.32
CA THR A 32 -5.90 21.07 21.35
C THR A 32 -6.12 22.16 20.31
N ASN A 33 -6.99 21.93 19.32
CA ASN A 33 -7.15 22.77 18.12
C ASN A 33 -5.85 22.97 17.31
N GLU A 34 -4.79 22.24 17.63
CA GLU A 34 -3.58 22.19 16.81
C GLU A 34 -3.88 21.39 15.54
N GLY A 35 -3.26 21.77 14.43
CA GLY A 35 -3.59 21.15 13.16
C GLY A 35 -2.56 21.44 12.09
N GLY A 36 -2.81 20.88 10.92
CA GLY A 36 -1.94 21.02 9.78
C GLY A 36 -2.65 20.81 8.46
N ILE A 37 -1.90 21.06 7.39
CA ILE A 37 -2.34 20.81 6.02
C ILE A 37 -1.49 19.71 5.41
N ILE A 38 -2.12 18.78 4.71
CA ILE A 38 -1.45 17.71 3.98
C ILE A 38 -1.96 17.65 2.54
N THR A 39 -1.06 17.42 1.58
CA THR A 39 -1.43 17.16 0.19
C THR A 39 -1.89 15.71 0.04
N LEU A 40 -2.72 15.42 -0.97
CA LEU A 40 -3.08 14.03 -1.30
C LEU A 40 -1.83 13.16 -1.55
N GLU A 41 -0.82 13.73 -2.20
CA GLU A 41 0.45 13.03 -2.47
C GLU A 41 1.16 12.60 -1.18
N ASN A 42 1.31 13.50 -0.21
CA ASN A 42 2.00 13.19 1.04
C ASN A 42 1.18 12.24 1.92
N LEU A 43 -0.16 12.39 1.95
CA LEU A 43 -1.03 11.46 2.64
C LEU A 43 -0.91 10.04 2.04
N SER A 44 -0.91 9.94 0.71
CA SER A 44 -0.77 8.65 0.02
C SER A 44 0.57 7.98 0.34
N LYS A 45 1.66 8.76 0.35
CA LYS A 45 2.99 8.27 0.76
C LYS A 45 2.98 7.75 2.20
N GLN A 46 2.39 8.52 3.13
CA GLN A 46 2.31 8.14 4.54
C GLN A 46 1.49 6.85 4.75
N ILE A 47 0.33 6.73 4.09
CA ILE A 47 -0.50 5.52 4.15
C ILE A 47 0.27 4.32 3.60
N LEU A 48 0.89 4.46 2.42
CA LEU A 48 1.66 3.37 1.80
C LEU A 48 2.84 2.94 2.68
N GLN A 49 3.56 3.89 3.28
CA GLN A 49 4.66 3.61 4.21
C GLN A 49 4.18 2.86 5.44
N ASN A 50 3.07 3.29 6.05
CA ASN A 50 2.49 2.62 7.21
C ASN A 50 2.04 1.19 6.87
N LEU A 51 1.35 1.00 5.74
CA LEU A 51 0.90 -0.33 5.29
C LEU A 51 2.05 -1.27 4.96
N THR A 52 3.08 -0.79 4.27
CA THR A 52 4.23 -1.62 3.85
C THR A 52 5.18 -1.94 4.99
N SER A 53 5.20 -1.12 6.05
CA SER A 53 6.00 -1.34 7.26
C SER A 53 5.27 -2.20 8.31
N GLN A 54 3.94 -2.32 8.21
CA GLN A 54 3.15 -3.15 9.12
C GLN A 54 3.48 -4.63 8.91
N THR A 55 3.57 -5.38 10.01
CA THR A 55 3.68 -6.84 10.00
C THR A 55 2.29 -7.47 10.09
N PHE A 56 2.07 -8.48 9.28
CA PHE A 56 0.82 -9.24 9.20
C PHE A 56 1.07 -10.64 9.70
N ALA A 57 0.19 -11.14 10.56
CA ALA A 57 0.22 -12.55 10.97
C ALA A 57 -0.31 -13.42 9.83
N LEU A 58 0.56 -14.23 9.23
CA LEU A 58 0.23 -15.16 8.16
C LEU A 58 0.55 -16.59 8.61
N ASP A 59 0.03 -17.60 7.90
CA ASP A 59 0.38 -19.01 8.15
C ASP A 59 1.89 -19.29 8.10
N GLN A 60 2.63 -18.40 7.43
CA GLN A 60 4.08 -18.48 7.22
C GLN A 60 4.87 -17.72 8.30
N GLY A 61 4.18 -17.18 9.31
CA GLY A 61 4.72 -16.31 10.35
C GLY A 61 4.34 -14.83 10.15
N ASN A 62 4.88 -13.96 11.02
CA ASN A 62 4.64 -12.52 10.94
C ASN A 62 5.56 -11.88 9.90
N LEU A 63 4.99 -11.32 8.84
CA LEU A 63 5.74 -10.76 7.70
C LEU A 63 5.17 -9.41 7.27
N THR A 64 6.02 -8.52 6.77
CA THR A 64 5.55 -7.33 6.05
C THR A 64 4.98 -7.70 4.69
N LEU A 65 4.16 -6.82 4.09
CA LEU A 65 3.60 -7.05 2.75
C LEU A 65 4.69 -7.36 1.71
N LEU A 66 5.81 -6.61 1.73
CA LEU A 66 6.91 -6.83 0.79
C LEU A 66 7.58 -8.19 0.99
N GLN A 67 7.80 -8.60 2.25
CA GLN A 67 8.36 -9.92 2.57
C GLN A 67 7.43 -11.04 2.10
N ALA A 68 6.13 -10.94 2.37
CA ALA A 68 5.14 -11.93 1.97
C ALA A 68 5.07 -12.08 0.44
N LEU A 69 5.10 -10.98 -0.31
CA LEU A 69 5.12 -11.00 -1.78
C LEU A 69 6.39 -11.64 -2.34
N ASN A 70 7.55 -11.26 -1.81
CA ASN A 70 8.83 -11.84 -2.22
C ASN A 70 8.87 -13.35 -1.94
N GLN A 71 8.34 -13.79 -0.80
CA GLN A 71 8.27 -15.21 -0.44
C GLN A 71 7.28 -15.96 -1.34
N LEU A 72 6.11 -15.39 -1.62
CA LEU A 72 5.11 -15.97 -2.53
C LEU A 72 5.70 -16.18 -3.94
N ASN A 73 6.37 -15.15 -4.48
CA ASN A 73 7.04 -15.24 -5.77
C ASN A 73 8.15 -16.28 -5.74
N SER A 74 8.97 -16.32 -4.68
CA SER A 74 10.04 -17.32 -4.53
C SER A 74 9.51 -18.76 -4.47
N LYS A 75 8.31 -18.99 -3.93
CA LYS A 75 7.66 -20.31 -3.88
C LYS A 75 7.03 -20.70 -5.22
N ARG A 76 6.48 -19.75 -5.98
CA ARG A 76 5.90 -19.98 -7.31
C ARG A 76 6.91 -20.56 -8.31
N PHE A 77 8.19 -20.18 -8.22
CA PHE A 77 9.25 -20.68 -9.11
C PHE A 77 9.98 -21.93 -8.59
N LYS A 78 9.61 -22.45 -7.41
CA LYS A 78 10.12 -23.73 -6.88
C LYS A 78 9.23 -24.93 -7.20
N ALA A 79 8.20 -24.75 -8.02
CA ALA A 79 7.42 -25.86 -8.57
C ALA A 79 8.24 -26.55 -9.67
N ASN A 80 9.12 -27.48 -9.27
CA ASN A 80 9.69 -28.56 -10.09
C ASN A 80 9.98 -28.23 -11.57
N SER A 81 10.62 -27.10 -11.87
CA SER A 81 11.14 -26.88 -13.22
C SER A 81 12.36 -27.77 -13.41
N TYR A 82 12.14 -29.01 -13.81
CA TYR A 82 13.19 -29.89 -14.30
C TYR A 82 13.57 -29.36 -15.69
N ILE A 83 14.50 -28.41 -15.73
CA ILE A 83 15.04 -27.91 -16.99
C ILE A 83 15.92 -29.03 -17.55
N ILE A 84 15.36 -29.84 -18.45
CA ILE A 84 16.09 -30.89 -19.16
C ILE A 84 16.88 -30.21 -20.27
N TYR A 85 18.19 -30.09 -20.09
CA TYR A 85 19.10 -29.78 -21.18
C TYR A 85 19.33 -31.05 -22.00
N SER A 86 18.87 -31.05 -23.25
CA SER A 86 19.19 -32.12 -24.20
C SER A 86 20.56 -31.82 -24.80
N ASP A 87 21.57 -32.60 -24.41
CA ASP A 87 22.89 -32.65 -25.06
C ASP A 87 22.90 -33.54 -26.31
N GLY A 88 21.73 -33.96 -26.80
CA GLY A 88 21.56 -34.89 -27.92
C GLY A 88 21.74 -36.36 -27.55
N SER A 89 22.05 -36.68 -26.28
CA SER A 89 22.11 -38.05 -25.78
C SER A 89 20.77 -38.48 -25.17
N THR A 90 20.37 -39.73 -25.39
CA THR A 90 19.20 -40.30 -24.70
C THR A 90 19.48 -40.45 -23.21
N LYS A 91 18.72 -39.73 -22.38
CA LYS A 91 18.71 -39.90 -20.91
C LYS A 91 17.29 -40.25 -20.46
N THR A 92 17.17 -41.29 -19.64
CA THR A 92 15.89 -41.69 -19.03
C THR A 92 15.60 -40.82 -17.82
N VAL A 93 14.43 -40.17 -17.79
CA VAL A 93 13.97 -39.39 -16.65
C VAL A 93 12.80 -40.12 -15.99
N SER A 94 12.97 -40.50 -14.72
CA SER A 94 11.93 -41.11 -13.91
C SER A 94 11.16 -40.03 -13.14
N VAL A 95 9.88 -39.83 -13.48
CA VAL A 95 8.98 -38.95 -12.73
C VAL A 95 8.15 -39.80 -11.77
N LYS A 96 8.22 -39.49 -10.47
CA LYS A 96 7.31 -40.06 -9.47
C LYS A 96 6.16 -39.09 -9.24
N TRP A 97 4.94 -39.60 -9.37
CA TRP A 97 3.72 -38.94 -8.94
C TRP A 97 3.44 -39.25 -7.48
#